data_AF-A0AA97AXL6-F1
#
_entry.id   AF-A0AA97AXL6-F1
#
_cell.length_a   1.000
_cell.length_b   1.000
_cell.length_c   1.000
_cell.angle_alpha   90.00
_cell.angle_beta   90.00
_cell.angle_gamma   90.00
#
_symmetry.space_group_name_H-M   'P 1'
#
loop_
_entity.id
_entity.type
_entity.pdbx_description
1 polymer ?
#
loop_
_entity_poly.entity_id
_entity_poly.type
_entity_poly.pdbx_seq_one_letter_code
_entity_poly.pdbx_strand_id
1 'polypeptide(L)'
;MPKELVALGGELYFTADDGVHGRELWRTDGTAQGTMMVRDIAPGPVGSVPTGLKAESGWLFFSAETAGHGREVWYSAGRPWVTSRLLDIAPGAASSNPFDFVRAGFNLFFAASDGDRDQELYAVPFRPWWLCFSRDC
;
A
#
# COMPACT_ATOMS: atom_id res chain seq x y z
N MET A 1 -16.42 9.91 1.57
CA MET A 1 -15.56 11.00 2.10
C MET A 1 -14.11 10.55 2.09
N PRO A 2 -13.16 11.39 1.63
CA PRO A 2 -11.74 11.10 1.69
C PRO A 2 -11.27 10.81 3.12
N LYS A 3 -10.36 9.85 3.30
CA LYS A 3 -9.68 9.55 4.57
C LYS A 3 -8.18 9.32 4.34
N GLU A 4 -7.41 9.40 5.42
CA GLU A 4 -5.96 9.10 5.44
C GLU A 4 -5.15 9.89 4.41
N LEU A 5 -5.09 11.20 4.62
CA LEU A 5 -4.41 12.11 3.71
C LEU A 5 -2.89 12.05 3.94
N VAL A 6 -2.12 11.87 2.86
CA VAL A 6 -0.66 11.92 2.90
C VAL A 6 -0.10 12.58 1.64
N ALA A 7 0.87 13.47 1.81
CA ALA A 7 1.55 14.11 0.69
C ALA A 7 2.74 13.26 0.21
N LEU A 8 2.92 13.13 -1.10
CA LEU A 8 4.07 12.45 -1.71
C LEU A 8 4.36 13.05 -3.09
N GLY A 9 5.60 13.47 -3.32
CA GLY A 9 6.06 13.90 -4.66
C GLY A 9 5.30 15.09 -5.26
N GLY A 10 4.70 15.96 -4.42
CA GLY A 10 3.89 17.10 -4.88
C GLY A 10 2.42 16.77 -5.15
N GLU A 11 2.00 15.52 -4.99
CA GLU A 11 0.59 15.10 -5.04
C GLU A 11 0.08 14.77 -3.63
N LEU A 12 -1.25 14.80 -3.46
CA LEU A 12 -1.93 14.30 -2.28
C LEU A 12 -2.50 12.90 -2.57
N TYR A 13 -2.23 11.95 -1.68
CA TYR A 13 -2.79 10.61 -1.69
C TYR A 13 -3.81 10.48 -0.56
N PHE A 14 -4.88 9.73 -0.82
CA PHE A 14 -5.97 9.51 0.12
C PHE A 14 -6.75 8.26 -0.24
N THR A 15 -7.64 7.84 0.65
CA THR A 15 -8.57 6.74 0.39
C THR A 15 -9.96 7.29 0.16
N ALA A 16 -10.65 6.79 -0.86
CA ALA A 16 -12.00 7.22 -1.19
C ALA A 16 -12.80 6.10 -1.85
N ASP A 17 -14.11 6.26 -1.81
CA ASP A 17 -15.09 5.36 -2.40
C ASP A 17 -15.93 6.18 -3.38
N ASP A 18 -15.99 5.74 -4.63
CA ASP A 18 -16.73 6.37 -5.72
C ASP A 18 -18.13 5.76 -5.93
N GLY A 19 -18.51 4.77 -5.12
CA GLY A 19 -19.76 4.04 -5.21
C GLY A 19 -19.78 2.92 -6.26
N VAL A 20 -18.67 2.69 -6.97
CA VAL A 20 -18.55 1.66 -8.01
C VAL A 20 -17.47 0.63 -7.66
N HIS A 21 -16.31 1.10 -7.19
CA HIS A 21 -15.13 0.25 -6.92
C HIS A 21 -14.87 0.07 -5.42
N GLY A 22 -15.80 0.51 -4.56
CA GLY A 22 -15.60 0.55 -3.12
C GLY A 22 -14.44 1.47 -2.71
N ARG A 23 -13.94 1.31 -1.48
CA ARG A 23 -12.85 2.15 -0.99
C ARG A 23 -11.50 1.69 -1.55
N GLU A 24 -10.86 2.58 -2.30
CA GLU A 24 -9.57 2.36 -2.98
C GLU A 24 -8.56 3.46 -2.68
N LEU A 25 -7.34 3.32 -3.23
CA LEU A 25 -6.29 4.35 -3.18
C LEU A 25 -6.49 5.38 -4.30
N TRP A 26 -6.51 6.65 -3.95
CA TRP A 26 -6.69 7.78 -4.85
C TRP A 26 -5.55 8.79 -4.70
N ARG A 27 -5.38 9.62 -5.74
CA ARG A 27 -4.46 10.75 -5.74
C ARG A 27 -5.09 11.98 -6.37
N THR A 28 -4.54 13.15 -6.05
CA THR A 28 -4.92 14.43 -6.62
C THR A 28 -3.74 15.40 -6.64
N ASP A 29 -3.69 16.24 -7.67
CA ASP A 29 -2.83 17.43 -7.75
C ASP A 29 -3.53 18.70 -7.21
N GLY A 30 -4.73 18.56 -6.63
CA GLY A 30 -5.57 19.66 -6.19
C GLY A 30 -6.59 20.11 -7.23
N THR A 31 -6.59 19.53 -8.43
CA THR A 31 -7.58 19.81 -9.48
C THR A 31 -8.56 18.64 -9.65
N ALA A 32 -9.75 18.95 -10.19
CA ALA A 32 -10.73 17.89 -10.49
C ALA A 32 -10.22 16.92 -11.56
N GLN A 33 -9.45 17.41 -12.55
CA GLN A 33 -8.90 16.58 -13.63
C GLN A 33 -7.76 15.68 -13.17
N GLY A 34 -6.93 16.15 -12.22
CA GLY A 34 -5.86 15.35 -11.62
C GLY A 34 -6.31 14.45 -10.48
N THR A 35 -7.59 14.48 -10.11
CA THR A 35 -8.15 13.59 -9.08
C THR A 35 -8.55 12.26 -9.70
N MET A 36 -7.80 11.20 -9.40
CA MET A 36 -7.97 9.89 -10.01
C MET A 36 -7.62 8.75 -9.04
N MET A 37 -8.26 7.61 -9.24
CA MET A 37 -7.88 6.37 -8.57
C MET A 37 -6.47 5.95 -9.04
N VAL A 38 -5.62 5.53 -8.12
CA VAL A 38 -4.25 5.07 -8.43
C VAL A 38 -4.30 3.70 -9.10
N ARG A 39 -5.11 2.80 -8.56
CA ARG A 39 -5.38 1.46 -9.07
C ARG A 39 -6.65 0.93 -8.42
N ASP A 40 -7.46 0.20 -9.18
CA ASP A 40 -8.49 -0.69 -8.63
C ASP A 40 -7.78 -1.93 -8.08
N ILE A 41 -7.44 -1.90 -6.78
CA ILE A 41 -6.64 -2.95 -6.14
C ILE A 41 -7.50 -4.19 -5.91
N ALA A 42 -8.76 -4.03 -5.49
CA ALA A 42 -9.70 -5.13 -5.31
C ALA A 42 -10.96 -4.90 -6.16
N PRO A 43 -10.99 -5.43 -7.39
CA PRO A 43 -12.08 -5.19 -8.33
C PRO A 43 -13.47 -5.52 -7.77
N GLY A 44 -14.39 -4.58 -7.94
CA GLY A 44 -15.78 -4.70 -7.52
C GLY A 44 -16.15 -3.72 -6.40
N PRO A 45 -17.40 -3.77 -5.90
CA PRO A 45 -17.94 -2.71 -5.05
C PRO A 45 -17.45 -2.75 -3.59
N VAL A 46 -16.68 -3.77 -3.21
CA VAL A 46 -16.15 -3.90 -1.83
C VAL A 46 -14.91 -3.02 -1.64
N GLY A 47 -14.03 -2.97 -2.64
CA GLY A 47 -12.75 -2.26 -2.60
C GLY A 47 -11.71 -2.91 -1.68
N SER A 48 -10.48 -2.41 -1.76
CA SER A 48 -9.32 -2.91 -1.02
C SER A 48 -9.13 -2.31 0.36
N VAL A 49 -9.93 -1.28 0.69
CA VAL A 49 -9.94 -0.56 1.96
C VAL A 49 -8.53 -0.21 2.44
N PRO A 50 -7.73 0.59 1.69
CA PRO A 50 -6.38 0.91 2.12
C PRO A 50 -6.37 1.64 3.47
N THR A 51 -5.40 1.33 4.34
CA THR A 51 -5.17 2.06 5.60
C THR A 51 -3.69 2.14 5.96
N GLY A 52 -3.34 3.00 6.91
CA GLY A 52 -1.97 3.23 7.35
C GLY A 52 -1.12 3.92 6.28
N LEU A 53 -1.69 4.81 5.47
CA LEU A 53 -0.96 5.48 4.39
C LEU A 53 0.28 6.21 4.92
N LYS A 54 1.47 5.82 4.44
CA LYS A 54 2.75 6.39 4.85
C LYS A 54 3.62 6.71 3.63
N ALA A 55 3.92 8.00 3.44
CA ALA A 55 4.91 8.44 2.48
C ALA A 55 6.31 8.34 3.09
N GLU A 56 7.23 7.68 2.39
CA GLU A 56 8.62 7.55 2.80
C GLU A 56 9.55 7.40 1.58
N SER A 57 10.55 8.26 1.49
CA SER A 57 11.63 8.16 0.49
C SER A 57 11.15 7.97 -0.97
N GLY A 58 10.07 8.65 -1.37
CA GLY A 58 9.51 8.58 -2.73
C GLY A 58 8.49 7.45 -2.97
N TRP A 59 8.14 6.70 -1.92
CA TRP A 59 7.18 5.60 -1.97
C TRP A 59 6.03 5.83 -0.99
N LEU A 60 4.88 5.28 -1.31
CA LEU A 60 3.74 5.15 -0.41
C LEU A 60 3.67 3.71 0.06
N PHE A 61 3.65 3.48 1.38
CA PHE A 61 3.43 2.19 2.02
C PHE A 61 2.08 2.21 2.73
N PHE A 62 1.36 1.09 2.68
CA PHE A 62 0.03 0.97 3.25
C PHE A 62 -0.37 -0.49 3.41
N SER A 63 -1.48 -0.73 4.09
CA SER A 63 -2.13 -2.03 4.14
C SER A 63 -3.39 -2.04 3.26
N ALA A 64 -3.69 -3.16 2.60
CA ALA A 64 -4.90 -3.33 1.81
C ALA A 64 -5.31 -4.81 1.66
N GLU A 65 -6.59 -5.04 1.42
CA GLU A 65 -7.24 -6.34 1.28
C GLU A 65 -7.52 -6.69 -0.18
N THR A 66 -7.53 -7.97 -0.55
CA THR A 66 -7.92 -8.43 -1.90
C THR A 66 -8.72 -9.73 -1.83
N ALA A 67 -9.42 -10.10 -2.90
CA ALA A 67 -10.08 -11.40 -2.92
C ALA A 67 -9.04 -12.54 -2.77
N GLY A 68 -9.24 -13.41 -1.80
CA GLY A 68 -8.34 -14.55 -1.51
C GLY A 68 -7.12 -14.22 -0.65
N HIS A 69 -6.91 -12.93 -0.29
CA HIS A 69 -5.86 -12.52 0.65
C HIS A 69 -6.39 -11.49 1.64
N GLY A 70 -6.10 -11.66 2.92
CA GLY A 70 -6.48 -10.66 3.91
C GLY A 70 -5.71 -9.34 3.76
N ARG A 71 -5.70 -8.54 4.82
CA ARG A 71 -5.02 -7.25 4.84
C ARG A 71 -3.51 -7.44 4.90
N GLU A 72 -2.84 -7.16 3.78
CA GLU A 72 -1.40 -7.38 3.59
C GLU A 72 -0.62 -6.08 3.36
N VAL A 73 0.70 -6.18 3.23
CA VAL A 73 1.60 -5.03 2.97
C VAL A 73 1.58 -4.65 1.50
N TRP A 74 1.32 -3.38 1.21
CA TRP A 74 1.31 -2.82 -0.14
C TRP A 74 2.23 -1.61 -0.25
N TYR A 75 2.67 -1.35 -1.49
CA TYR A 75 3.41 -0.15 -1.83
C TYR A 75 2.97 0.43 -3.18
N SER A 76 3.21 1.73 -3.37
CA SER A 76 2.97 2.45 -4.61
C SER A 76 3.96 3.61 -4.80
N ALA A 77 4.26 3.96 -6.05
CA ALA A 77 4.85 5.27 -6.40
C ALA A 77 3.84 6.15 -7.17
N GLY A 78 2.54 5.94 -6.91
CA GLY A 78 1.46 6.75 -7.47
C GLY A 78 0.97 6.37 -8.86
N ARG A 79 1.43 5.24 -9.39
CA ARG A 79 1.03 4.74 -10.71
C ARG A 79 0.53 3.30 -10.63
N PRO A 80 -0.44 2.89 -11.48
CA PRO A 80 -1.04 1.57 -11.40
C PRO A 80 -0.03 0.41 -11.45
N TRP A 81 0.96 0.48 -12.34
CA TRP A 81 1.91 -0.62 -12.60
C TRP A 81 3.01 -0.80 -11.55
N VAL A 82 3.18 0.18 -10.65
CA VAL A 82 4.09 0.13 -9.50
C VAL A 82 3.32 0.05 -8.17
N THR A 83 2.01 -0.21 -8.24
CA THR A 83 1.17 -0.43 -7.07
C THR A 83 0.97 -1.92 -6.88
N SER A 84 1.64 -2.52 -5.90
CA SER A 84 1.71 -3.98 -5.73
C SER A 84 1.77 -4.37 -4.27
N ARG A 85 1.30 -5.58 -3.95
CA ARG A 85 1.55 -6.24 -2.67
C ARG A 85 3.05 -6.50 -2.55
N LEU A 86 3.65 -6.11 -1.42
CA LEU A 86 5.06 -6.34 -1.16
C LEU A 86 5.30 -7.79 -0.75
N LEU A 87 4.50 -8.28 0.20
CA LEU A 87 4.61 -9.62 0.76
C LEU A 87 3.22 -10.07 1.24
N ASP A 88 2.95 -11.36 1.09
CA ASP A 88 1.83 -12.05 1.73
C ASP A 88 2.36 -12.69 3.00
N ILE A 89 2.21 -12.01 4.14
CA ILE A 89 2.82 -12.39 5.41
C ILE A 89 1.97 -13.45 6.11
N ALA A 90 0.65 -13.25 6.10
CA ALA A 90 -0.32 -14.20 6.64
C ALA A 90 -0.94 -14.99 5.47
N PRO A 91 -0.59 -16.28 5.28
CA PRO A 91 -0.99 -17.01 4.09
C PRO A 91 -2.50 -17.14 3.89
N GLY A 92 -2.94 -17.04 2.63
CA GLY A 92 -4.34 -17.23 2.27
C GLY A 92 -5.22 -16.08 2.76
N ALA A 93 -6.42 -16.37 3.26
CA ALA A 93 -7.37 -15.33 3.67
C ALA A 93 -7.06 -14.69 5.04
N ALA A 94 -5.99 -15.10 5.72
CA ALA A 94 -5.54 -14.47 6.95
C ALA A 94 -5.05 -13.03 6.67
N SER A 95 -5.12 -12.16 7.67
CA SER A 95 -4.72 -10.76 7.55
C SER A 95 -3.49 -10.49 8.41
N SER A 96 -2.42 -9.97 7.82
CA SER A 96 -1.25 -9.55 8.58
C SER A 96 -1.40 -8.20 9.27
N ASN A 97 -2.42 -7.41 8.92
CA ASN A 97 -2.76 -6.12 9.53
C ASN A 97 -1.53 -5.19 9.74
N PRO A 98 -0.73 -4.91 8.69
CA PRO A 98 0.52 -4.19 8.87
C PRO A 98 0.30 -2.69 9.13
N PHE A 99 1.11 -2.13 10.04
CA PHE A 99 1.06 -0.72 10.44
C PHE A 99 2.46 -0.21 10.87
N ASP A 100 2.55 1.09 11.16
CA ASP A 100 3.79 1.77 11.60
C ASP A 100 4.99 1.59 10.65
N PHE A 101 4.75 1.81 9.37
CA PHE A 101 5.80 1.77 8.34
C PHE A 101 6.88 2.83 8.56
N VAL A 102 8.14 2.38 8.58
CA VAL A 102 9.34 3.23 8.58
C VAL A 102 10.44 2.60 7.74
N ARG A 103 11.22 3.41 7.05
CA ARG A 103 12.41 2.92 6.34
C ARG A 103 13.69 3.27 7.09
N ALA A 104 14.62 2.31 7.11
CA ALA A 104 16.02 2.57 7.45
C ALA A 104 16.91 1.90 6.40
N GLY A 105 17.61 2.73 5.63
CA GLY A 105 18.38 2.28 4.46
C GLY A 105 17.51 1.54 3.44
N PHE A 106 17.94 0.34 3.06
CA PHE A 106 17.22 -0.51 2.11
C PHE A 106 16.16 -1.41 2.74
N ASN A 107 15.86 -1.26 4.03
CA ASN A 107 14.84 -2.07 4.68
C ASN A 107 13.59 -1.22 5.02
N LEU A 108 12.44 -1.82 4.77
CA LEU A 108 11.15 -1.38 5.30
C LEU A 108 10.89 -2.14 6.60
N PHE A 109 10.60 -1.41 7.67
CA PHE A 109 10.19 -1.92 8.96
C PHE A 109 8.73 -1.59 9.22
N PHE A 110 7.99 -2.51 9.83
CA PHE A 110 6.59 -2.35 10.17
C PHE A 110 6.19 -3.44 11.18
N ALA A 111 5.11 -3.20 11.91
CA ALA A 111 4.50 -4.23 12.76
C ALA A 111 3.40 -4.95 11.98
N ALA A 112 3.31 -6.28 12.12
CA ALA A 112 2.29 -7.12 11.49
C ALA A 112 2.11 -8.44 12.27
N SER A 113 1.12 -9.25 11.92
CA SER A 113 0.90 -10.62 12.43
C SER A 113 1.09 -11.63 11.29
N ASP A 114 1.60 -12.83 11.60
CA ASP A 114 1.66 -13.97 10.66
C ASP A 114 0.37 -14.81 10.64
N GLY A 115 -0.64 -14.43 11.42
CA GLY A 115 -1.89 -15.17 11.58
C GLY A 115 -1.88 -16.21 12.70
N ASP A 116 -0.71 -16.53 13.27
CA ASP A 116 -0.54 -17.49 14.37
C ASP A 116 -0.06 -16.84 15.68
N ARG A 117 0.55 -15.63 15.60
CA ARG A 117 1.05 -14.87 16.76
C ARG A 117 0.47 -13.45 16.86
N ASP A 118 0.68 -12.84 18.04
CA ASP A 118 0.51 -11.40 18.26
C ASP A 118 1.41 -10.58 17.31
N GLN A 119 1.27 -9.25 17.32
CA GLN A 119 2.01 -8.37 16.42
C GLN A 119 3.53 -8.40 16.68
N GLU A 120 4.31 -8.61 15.62
CA GLU A 120 5.78 -8.63 15.64
C GLU A 120 6.36 -7.57 14.69
N LEU A 121 7.62 -7.20 14.92
CA LEU A 121 8.37 -6.30 14.04
C LEU A 121 8.96 -7.07 12.86
N TYR A 122 8.57 -6.68 11.65
CA TYR A 122 9.12 -7.20 10.40
C TYR A 122 10.15 -6.24 9.81
N ALA A 123 11.14 -6.79 9.11
CA ALA A 123 12.11 -6.05 8.32
C ALA A 123 12.24 -6.70 6.94
N VAL A 124 11.77 -6.01 5.90
CA VAL A 124 11.78 -6.51 4.52
C VAL A 124 12.73 -5.66 3.67
N PRO A 125 13.68 -6.27 2.93
CA PRO A 125 14.47 -5.56 1.95
C PRO A 125 13.57 -4.93 0.88
N PHE A 126 13.65 -3.61 0.73
CA PHE A 126 12.95 -2.84 -0.27
C PHE A 126 13.94 -2.00 -1.07
N ARG A 127 14.33 -2.52 -2.24
CA ARG A 127 15.28 -1.88 -3.15
C ARG A 127 14.56 -1.40 -4.41
N PRO A 128 14.69 -0.12 -4.77
CA PRO A 128 14.26 0.34 -6.08
C PRO A 128 14.99 -0.41 -7.20
N TRP A 129 14.25 -0.77 -8.23
CA TRP A 129 14.72 -1.52 -9.40
C TRP A 129 15.94 -0.91 -10.10
N TRP A 130 16.14 0.41 -10.06
CA TRP A 130 17.34 1.06 -10.61
C TRP A 130 18.63 0.84 -9.80
N LEU A 131 18.55 0.21 -8.62
CA LEU A 131 19.70 -0.23 -7.83
C LEU A 131 19.95 -1.75 -7.95
N CYS A 132 19.10 -2.51 -8.68
CA CYS A 132 19.37 -3.90 -9.03
C CYS A 132 20.24 -3.95 -10.32
N PHE A 133 21.55 -4.13 -10.18
CA PHE A 133 22.48 -4.35 -11.32
C PHE A 133 22.71 -5.84 -11.66
N SER A 134 22.00 -6.78 -11.04
CA SER A 134 22.07 -8.22 -11.35
C SER A 134 20.75 -8.93 -11.02
N ARG A 135 20.52 -10.08 -11.68
CA ARG A 135 19.26 -10.85 -11.77
C ARG A 135 18.69 -11.43 -10.47
N ASP A 136 19.27 -11.11 -9.33
CA ASP A 136 18.77 -11.54 -8.03
C ASP A 136 18.26 -10.30 -7.28
N CYS A 137 17.01 -9.95 -7.59
CA CYS A 137 16.08 -9.33 -6.67
C CYS A 137 15.11 -10.48 -6.28
#